data_AF-A0A6P2W7S7-F1
#
_entry.id   AF-A0A6P2W7S7-F1
#
_cell.length_a   1.000
_cell.length_b   1.000
_cell.length_c   1.000
_cell.angle_alpha   90.00
_cell.angle_beta   90.00
_cell.angle_gamma   90.00
#
_symmetry.space_group_name_H-M   'P 1'
#
loop_
_entity.id
_entity.type
_entity.pdbx_description
1 polymer ?
#
loop_
_entity_poly.entity_id
_entity_poly.type
_entity_poly.pdbx_seq_one_letter_code
_entity_poly.pdbx_strand_id
1 'polypeptide(L)' 'MQLTDWFPPDVRPVHAGWYDRDYDPPKRDYWDGEAWRYGFGAGFSALPALDLLNWRGLAYPYGA' A
#
# COMPACT_ATOMS: atom_id res chain seq x y z
N MET A 1 7.65 15.87 5.12
CA MET A 1 7.39 14.50 4.63
C MET A 1 6.92 14.63 3.19
N GLN A 2 7.68 14.12 2.21
CA GLN A 2 7.30 14.22 0.80
C GLN A 2 6.76 12.88 0.33
N LEU A 3 5.45 12.83 0.10
CA LEU A 3 4.82 11.66 -0.53
C LEU A 3 5.31 11.56 -1.97
N THR A 4 5.48 10.34 -2.46
CA THR A 4 5.73 10.16 -3.89
C THR A 4 4.47 10.50 -4.68
N ASP A 5 4.63 10.64 -5.99
CA ASP A 5 3.48 10.63 -6.90
C ASP A 5 2.70 9.31 -6.76
N TRP A 6 1.44 9.36 -7.20
CA TRP A 6 0.62 8.17 -7.35
C TRP A 6 1.10 7.35 -8.54
N PHE A 7 1.33 6.07 -8.29
CA PHE A 7 1.63 5.05 -9.27
C PHE A 7 0.37 4.24 -9.60
N PRO A 8 0.17 3.88 -10.87
CA PRO A 8 -0.95 3.05 -11.29
C PRO A 8 -0.81 1.60 -10.75
N PRO A 9 -1.92 0.83 -10.68
CA PRO A 9 -1.95 -0.51 -10.09
C PRO A 9 -1.05 -1.57 -10.75
N ASP A 10 -0.74 -1.39 -12.04
CA ASP A 10 0.13 -2.24 -12.84
C ASP A 10 1.63 -2.05 -12.51
N VAL A 11 1.99 -0.92 -11.90
CA VAL A 11 3.32 -0.71 -11.32
C VAL A 11 3.33 -1.29 -9.91
N ARG A 12 4.22 -2.24 -9.63
CA ARG A 12 4.34 -2.85 -8.30
C ARG A 12 5.39 -2.13 -7.43
N PRO A 13 5.17 -1.99 -6.12
CA PRO A 13 6.21 -1.49 -5.23
C PRO A 13 7.43 -2.41 -5.22
N VAL A 14 8.62 -1.82 -5.22
CA VAL A 14 9.89 -2.56 -5.17
C VAL A 14 10.19 -3.12 -3.77
N HIS A 15 9.64 -2.49 -2.73
CA HIS A 15 9.90 -2.84 -1.33
C HIS A 15 8.61 -3.26 -0.63
N ALA A 16 8.69 -4.25 0.25
CA ALA A 16 7.59 -4.55 1.16
C ALA A 16 7.41 -3.42 2.18
N GLY A 17 6.18 -3.09 2.55
CA GLY A 17 5.90 -1.98 3.44
C GLY A 17 4.49 -1.43 3.35
N TRP A 18 4.22 -0.40 4.14
CA TRP A 18 2.94 0.32 4.12
C TRP A 18 2.94 1.40 3.05
N TYR A 19 1.87 1.45 2.27
CA TYR A 19 1.66 2.43 1.22
C TYR A 19 0.30 3.10 1.37
N ASP A 20 0.19 4.35 0.91
CA ASP A 20 -1.10 5.00 0.71
C ASP A 20 -1.77 4.39 -0.52
N ARG A 21 -3.08 4.14 -0.41
CA ARG A 21 -3.92 3.53 -1.44
C ARG A 21 -5.08 4.45 -1.74
N ASP A 22 -5.42 4.55 -3.02
CA ASP A 22 -6.38 5.51 -3.58
C ASP A 22 -7.83 5.09 -3.33
N TYR A 23 -8.19 5.04 -2.05
CA TYR A 23 -9.56 4.94 -1.56
C TYR A 23 -10.16 6.34 -1.38
N ASP A 24 -11.49 6.41 -1.28
CA ASP A 24 -12.20 7.60 -0.78
C ASP A 24 -12.83 7.29 0.60
N PRO A 25 -12.23 7.74 1.73
CA PRO A 25 -10.95 8.46 1.85
C PRO A 25 -9.72 7.52 1.74
N PRO A 26 -8.50 8.03 1.44
CA PRO A 26 -7.30 7.21 1.30
C PRO A 26 -7.01 6.34 2.52
N LYS A 27 -6.59 5.09 2.29
CA LYS A 27 -6.26 4.12 3.35
C LYS A 27 -4.86 3.56 3.15
N ARG A 28 -4.35 2.88 4.16
CA ARG A 28 -3.04 2.21 4.13
C ARG A 28 -3.22 0.71 4.01
N ASP A 29 -2.56 0.12 3.02
CA ASP A 29 -2.40 -1.32 2.88
C ASP A 29 -0.91 -1.67 2.91
N TYR A 30 -0.62 -2.91 3.27
CA TYR A 30 0.72 -3.46 3.30
C TYR A 30 1.01 -4.23 2.01
N TRP A 31 2.11 -3.91 1.34
CA TRP A 31 2.67 -4.73 0.27
C TRP A 31 3.65 -5.72 0.88
N ASP A 32 3.46 -7.02 0.67
CA ASP A 32 4.36 -8.05 1.20
C ASP A 32 5.49 -8.48 0.25
N GLY A 33 5.53 -7.90 -0.96
CA GLY A 33 6.44 -8.29 -2.04
C GLY A 33 5.76 -9.10 -3.15
N GLU A 34 4.58 -9.65 -2.90
CA GLU A 34 3.82 -10.48 -3.84
C GLU A 34 2.40 -9.96 -4.04
N ALA A 35 1.73 -9.54 -2.96
CA ALA A 35 0.35 -9.11 -2.96
C ALA A 35 0.09 -7.95 -1.97
N TRP A 36 -0.95 -7.19 -2.27
CA TRP A 36 -1.50 -6.22 -1.32
C TRP A 36 -2.27 -6.94 -0.23
N ARG A 37 -2.02 -6.53 1.02
CA ARG A 37 -2.65 -7.05 2.23
C ARG A 37 -3.33 -5.92 2.97
N TYR A 38 -4.60 -6.12 3.32
CA TYR A 38 -5.32 -5.26 4.24
C TYR A 38 -5.53 -6.00 5.57
N GLY A 39 -5.52 -5.27 6.68
CA GLY A 39 -5.72 -5.86 8.00
C GLY A 39 -5.31 -4.92 9.14
N PHE A 40 -5.93 -5.12 10.30
CA PHE A 40 -5.57 -4.47 11.55
C PHE A 40 -5.47 -5.56 12.63
N GLY A 41 -4.37 -5.60 13.39
CA GLY A 41 -4.16 -6.63 14.43
C GLY A 41 -3.61 -7.96 13.88
N ALA A 42 -4.17 -9.09 14.32
CA ALA A 42 -3.58 -10.43 14.13
C ALA A 42 -3.89 -11.11 12.77
N GLY A 43 -4.41 -10.38 11.77
CA GLY A 43 -4.78 -10.97 10.48
C GLY A 43 -4.55 -10.02 9.31
N PHE A 44 -3.73 -10.47 8.36
CA PHE A 44 -3.59 -9.87 7.04
C PHE A 44 -4.30 -10.77 6.02
N SER A 45 -5.16 -10.17 5.21
CA SER A 45 -5.84 -10.86 4.11
C SER A 45 -5.44 -10.21 2.79
N ALA A 46 -5.19 -11.02 1.76
CA ALA A 46 -5.11 -10.51 0.40
C ALA A 46 -6.53 -10.27 -0.12
N LEU A 47 -6.75 -9.12 -0.75
CA LEU A 47 -7.97 -8.83 -1.48
C LEU A 47 -7.62 -8.53 -2.93
N PRO A 48 -8.16 -9.26 -3.91
CA PRO A 48 -7.91 -9.01 -5.32
C PRO A 48 -8.29 -7.59 -5.77
N ALA A 49 -9.30 -6.98 -5.13
CA ALA A 49 -9.70 -5.59 -5.42
C ALA A 49 -8.58 -4.57 -5.11
N LEU A 50 -7.63 -4.93 -4.24
CA LEU A 50 -6.48 -4.09 -3.97
C LEU A 50 -5.59 -4.02 -5.19
N ASP A 51 -5.46 -5.05 -6.02
CA ASP A 51 -4.62 -4.97 -7.22
C ASP A 51 -5.10 -3.96 -8.26
N LEU A 52 -6.24 -3.30 -8.04
CA LEU A 52 -6.84 -2.32 -8.95
C LEU A 52 -6.65 -0.86 -8.51
N LEU A 53 -6.18 -0.59 -7.27
CA LEU A 53 -6.04 0.80 -6.80
C LEU A 53 -4.61 1.33 -7.04
N ASN A 54 -4.52 2.63 -7.28
CA ASN A 54 -3.26 3.35 -7.31
C ASN A 54 -2.60 3.33 -5.92
N TRP A 55 -1.28 3.50 -5.87
CA TRP A 55 -0.53 3.63 -4.62
C TRP A 55 0.50 4.73 -4.68
N ARG A 56 0.95 5.19 -3.51
CA ARG A 56 2.14 6.02 -3.39
C ARG A 56 2.95 5.67 -2.16
N GLY A 57 4.26 5.84 -2.28
CA GLY A 57 5.19 5.69 -1.17
C GLY A 57 4.89 6.69 -0.06
N LEU A 58 4.85 6.19 1.17
CA LEU A 58 4.93 7.03 2.35
C LEU A 58 6.37 7.53 2.47
N ALA A 59 6.58 8.85 2.65
CA ALA A 59 7.89 9.36 3.03
C ALA A 59 8.27 8.76 4.39
N TYR A 60 9.25 7.86 4.41
CA TYR A 60 9.68 7.13 5.59
C TYR A 60 10.25 8.07 6.69
N PRO A 61 10.21 7.70 7.99
CA PRO A 61 9.59 6.50 8.57
C PRO A 61 8.33 6.80 9.39
N TYR A 62 7.28 6.03 9.16
CA TYR A 62 6.54 5.51 10.31
C TYR A 62 7.24 4.23 10.77
N GLY A 63 8.20 4.41 11.68
CA GLY A 63 8.59 3.43 12.71
C GLY A 63 9.43 2.22 12.30
N ALA A 64 10.57 2.09 12.98
CA ALA A 64 11.37 0.88 13.17
C ALA A 64 10.58 -0.26 13.84
#